data_AF-A0A3N4VI60-F1
#
_entry.id   AF-A0A3N4VI60-F1
#
_cell.length_a   1.000
_cell.length_b   1.000
_cell.length_c   1.000
_cell.angle_alpha   90.00
_cell.angle_beta   90.00
_cell.angle_gamma   90.00
#
_symmetry.space_group_name_H-M   'P 1'
#
loop_
_entity.id
_entity.type
_entity.pdbx_description
1 polymer ?
#
loop_
_entity_poly.entity_id
_entity_poly.type
_entity_poly.pdbx_seq_one_letter_code
_entity_poly.pdbx_strand_id
1 'polypeptide(L)'
;MKNLADITWNQFLIRLFTLLGGGLLSSGIIIGIASNWLYLTKFEKLYAMQILLVAVIGLTIWLYRREITERLSLKTVIAEFLVAVIIGGLFILLEQVYQTGADIWQLFALWAILQLPLLIVLPNVVNILLWLVTFNLALIYSLPDTKLVNYLFQLFAANFILLLMVEFLLLRRIDPYRVIPRLLLLWLAVLAVFALFLGDLNSRIITLLLIGMVLLVLAFWLYKREKQIEQAVRLAPKLAKKRVPITLVTMLFCTLGIANFMIIQNEDILENGTSIILKLESKDPNSGAMQRNYLDLNYVLLDQVNEQLPNSGLAKSRVYILLKEDNGIMNLCRIEKQPPTDFSGCAENIYLPIYIDEYWKLSLPSQQYFFPEEKAQYYRQAKYAEYRFKKGKVLLARLLDEHLMPL
;
A
#
# COMPACT_ATOMS: atom_id res chain seq x y z
N MET A 1 -34.39 1.20 -20.91
CA MET A 1 -33.11 1.67 -20.34
C MET A 1 -32.64 2.84 -21.16
N LYS A 2 -32.10 3.89 -20.53
CA LYS A 2 -31.42 4.96 -21.25
C LYS A 2 -30.00 4.51 -21.55
N ASN A 3 -29.64 4.37 -22.83
CA ASN A 3 -28.27 4.16 -23.30
C ASN A 3 -27.36 5.29 -22.77
N LEU A 4 -26.04 5.12 -22.77
CA LEU A 4 -25.11 6.26 -22.66
C LEU A 4 -25.41 7.35 -23.71
N ALA A 5 -26.06 6.96 -24.82
CA ALA A 5 -26.62 7.84 -25.85
C ALA A 5 -27.86 8.65 -25.43
N ASP A 6 -28.56 8.29 -24.35
CA ASP A 6 -29.78 8.97 -23.88
C ASP A 6 -29.53 9.90 -22.67
N ILE A 7 -28.27 9.99 -22.22
CA ILE A 7 -27.79 10.98 -21.26
C ILE A 7 -27.54 12.25 -22.06
N THR A 8 -28.21 13.34 -21.70
CA THR A 8 -27.89 14.63 -22.33
C THR A 8 -26.43 14.98 -22.05
N TRP A 9 -25.71 15.54 -23.03
CA TRP A 9 -24.30 15.91 -22.88
C TRP A 9 -24.01 16.68 -21.58
N ASN A 10 -24.95 17.53 -21.15
CA ASN A 10 -24.88 18.23 -19.87
C ASN A 10 -24.83 17.28 -18.65
N GLN A 11 -25.70 16.26 -18.58
CA GLN A 11 -25.67 15.27 -17.50
C GLN A 11 -24.40 14.43 -17.50
N PHE A 12 -23.84 14.12 -18.67
CA PHE A 12 -22.55 13.45 -18.78
C PHE A 12 -21.43 14.33 -18.21
N LEU A 13 -21.35 15.59 -18.64
CA LEU A 13 -20.34 16.54 -18.16
C LEU A 13 -20.45 16.78 -16.66
N ILE A 14 -21.65 16.96 -16.11
CA ILE A 14 -21.86 17.11 -14.67
C ILE A 14 -21.29 15.89 -13.93
N ARG A 15 -21.58 14.67 -14.38
CA ARG A 15 -21.05 13.45 -13.74
C ARG A 15 -19.54 13.37 -13.83
N LEU A 16 -18.98 13.63 -15.01
CA LEU A 16 -17.54 13.62 -15.25
C LEU A 16 -16.82 14.64 -14.36
N PHE A 17 -17.25 15.91 -14.38
CA PHE A 17 -16.63 16.96 -13.59
C PHE A 17 -16.80 16.75 -12.09
N THR A 18 -17.92 16.20 -11.64
CA THR A 18 -18.09 15.94 -10.21
C THR A 18 -17.17 14.79 -9.76
N LEU A 19 -16.98 13.74 -10.56
CA LEU A 19 -16.01 12.68 -10.29
C LEU A 19 -14.56 13.19 -10.31
N LEU A 20 -14.20 14.00 -11.31
CA LEU A 20 -12.87 14.64 -11.38
C LEU A 20 -12.64 15.56 -10.20
N GLY A 21 -13.64 16.35 -9.81
CA GLY A 21 -13.59 17.20 -8.63
C GLY A 21 -13.40 16.40 -7.35
N GLY A 22 -14.09 15.26 -7.19
CA GLY A 22 -13.88 14.34 -6.07
C GLY A 22 -12.47 13.77 -6.03
N GLY A 23 -11.92 13.37 -7.19
CA GLY A 23 -10.54 12.90 -7.32
C GLY A 23 -9.51 13.97 -6.97
N LEU A 24 -9.64 15.17 -7.54
CA LEU A 24 -8.75 16.30 -7.24
C LEU A 24 -8.84 16.74 -5.78
N LEU A 25 -10.03 16.73 -5.18
CA LEU A 25 -10.20 17.02 -3.77
C LEU A 25 -9.49 15.97 -2.90
N SER A 26 -9.63 14.68 -3.24
CA SER A 26 -8.91 13.62 -2.52
C SER A 26 -7.39 13.78 -2.61
N SER A 27 -6.87 14.12 -3.80
CA SER A 27 -5.44 14.39 -4.00
C SER A 27 -5.00 15.65 -3.25
N GLY A 28 -5.79 16.71 -3.29
CA GLY A 28 -5.49 17.98 -2.62
C GLY A 28 -5.44 17.84 -1.11
N ILE A 29 -6.29 16.99 -0.51
CA ILE A 29 -6.22 16.65 0.92
C ILE A 29 -4.89 15.99 1.27
N ILE A 30 -4.50 14.95 0.51
CA ILE A 30 -3.26 14.20 0.78
C ILE A 30 -2.04 15.12 0.60
N ILE A 31 -2.00 15.88 -0.50
CA ILE A 31 -0.89 16.82 -0.79
C ILE A 31 -0.87 17.95 0.23
N GLY A 32 -2.02 18.49 0.63
CA GLY A 32 -2.10 19.60 1.59
C GLY A 32 -1.57 19.21 2.97
N ILE A 33 -1.77 17.97 3.39
CA ILE A 33 -1.18 17.46 4.64
C ILE A 33 0.32 17.26 4.47
N ALA A 34 0.75 16.71 3.32
CA ALA A 34 2.16 16.54 3.01
C ALA A 34 2.91 17.88 2.91
N SER A 35 2.31 18.94 2.38
CA SER A 35 2.95 20.26 2.23
C SER A 35 3.10 20.99 3.56
N ASN A 36 2.24 20.71 4.55
CA ASN A 36 2.30 21.32 5.88
C ASN A 36 3.22 20.54 6.85
N TRP A 37 4.18 19.78 6.33
CA TRP A 37 5.05 18.91 7.13
C TRP A 37 5.88 19.66 8.18
N LEU A 38 6.26 20.91 7.90
CA LEU A 38 7.14 21.70 8.74
C LEU A 38 6.44 22.23 10.02
N TYR A 39 5.14 22.55 9.92
CA TYR A 39 4.43 23.31 10.94
C TYR A 39 3.67 22.45 11.95
N LEU A 40 3.41 21.18 11.62
CA LEU A 40 2.65 20.27 12.46
C LEU A 40 3.56 19.25 13.17
N THR A 41 3.30 19.02 14.44
CA THR A 41 3.88 17.91 15.20
C THR A 41 3.41 16.56 14.66
N LYS A 42 4.12 15.47 15.02
CA LYS A 42 3.73 14.11 14.63
C LYS A 42 2.28 13.77 15.01
N PHE A 43 1.86 14.13 16.22
CA PHE A 43 0.53 13.83 16.71
C PHE A 43 -0.55 14.69 16.04
N GLU A 44 -0.28 15.96 15.80
CA GLU A 44 -1.23 16.83 15.06
C GLU A 44 -1.50 16.28 13.67
N LYS A 45 -0.47 15.82 12.94
CA LYS A 45 -0.63 15.20 11.61
C LYS A 45 -1.53 13.96 11.68
N LEU A 46 -1.25 13.05 12.61
CA LEU A 46 -1.95 11.78 12.74
C LEU A 46 -3.41 11.97 13.20
N TYR A 47 -3.63 12.81 14.22
CA TYR A 47 -4.99 13.08 14.71
C TYR A 47 -5.79 13.95 13.74
N ALA A 48 -5.19 14.87 12.99
CA ALA A 48 -5.88 15.60 11.94
C ALA A 48 -6.46 14.66 10.88
N MET A 49 -5.70 13.65 10.45
CA MET A 49 -6.20 12.62 9.52
C MET A 49 -7.31 11.76 10.12
N GLN A 50 -7.21 11.40 11.41
CA GLN A 50 -8.28 10.66 12.09
C GLN A 50 -9.56 11.49 12.25
N ILE A 51 -9.46 12.77 12.61
CA ILE A 51 -10.60 13.69 12.72
C ILE A 51 -11.26 13.88 11.35
N LEU A 52 -10.45 14.04 10.29
CA LEU A 52 -10.95 14.13 8.93
C LEU A 52 -11.70 12.86 8.52
N LEU A 53 -11.17 11.67 8.85
CA LEU A 53 -11.85 10.40 8.60
C LEU A 53 -13.20 10.33 9.31
N VAL A 54 -13.26 10.70 10.60
CA VAL A 54 -14.51 10.75 11.37
C VAL A 54 -15.52 11.70 10.73
N ALA A 55 -15.07 12.90 10.34
CA ALA A 55 -15.93 13.91 9.71
C ALA A 55 -16.49 13.43 8.37
N VAL A 56 -15.67 12.82 7.51
CA VAL A 56 -16.09 12.33 6.19
C VAL A 56 -17.00 11.10 6.31
N ILE A 57 -16.77 10.20 7.28
CA ILE A 57 -17.68 9.09 7.56
C ILE A 57 -19.03 9.63 8.09
N GLY A 58 -19.01 10.61 8.99
CA GLY A 58 -20.21 11.28 9.48
C GLY A 58 -21.02 11.93 8.34
N LEU A 59 -20.34 12.62 7.44
CA LEU A 59 -20.92 13.20 6.22
C LEU A 59 -21.52 12.11 5.32
N THR A 60 -20.81 11.01 5.11
CA THR A 60 -21.27 9.88 4.29
C THR A 60 -22.55 9.28 4.86
N ILE A 61 -22.60 9.05 6.18
CA ILE A 61 -23.80 8.54 6.87
C ILE A 61 -24.96 9.54 6.75
N TRP A 62 -24.70 10.84 6.91
CA TRP A 62 -25.72 11.89 6.78
C TRP A 62 -26.29 11.96 5.35
N LEU A 63 -25.43 11.98 4.33
CA LEU A 63 -25.84 11.96 2.92
C LEU A 63 -26.65 10.70 2.61
N TYR A 64 -26.16 9.54 3.02
CA TYR A 64 -26.84 8.26 2.84
C TYR A 64 -28.24 8.24 3.48
N ARG A 65 -28.38 8.77 4.71
CA ARG A 65 -29.69 8.87 5.40
C ARG A 65 -30.64 9.87 4.75
N ARG A 66 -30.12 10.92 4.12
CA ARG A 66 -30.94 11.89 3.38
C ARG A 66 -31.40 11.33 2.03
N GLU A 67 -30.61 10.46 1.43
CA GLU A 67 -30.80 9.90 0.09
C GLU A 67 -31.41 8.49 0.11
N ILE A 68 -32.47 8.23 0.89
CA ILE A 68 -33.15 6.90 0.98
C ILE A 68 -33.87 6.50 -0.34
N THR A 69 -33.37 6.91 -1.50
CA THR A 69 -33.84 6.56 -2.84
C THR A 69 -33.28 5.20 -3.31
N GLU A 70 -33.66 4.76 -4.52
CA GLU A 70 -33.26 3.45 -5.08
C GLU A 70 -31.83 3.41 -5.64
N ARG A 71 -31.16 4.56 -5.77
CA ARG A 71 -29.77 4.68 -6.27
C ARG A 71 -29.00 5.67 -5.40
N LEU A 72 -27.73 5.35 -5.10
CA LEU A 72 -26.82 6.30 -4.43
C LEU A 72 -26.66 7.55 -5.30
N SER A 73 -26.71 8.74 -4.69
CA SER A 73 -26.31 9.94 -5.42
C SER A 73 -24.79 10.01 -5.53
N LEU A 74 -24.35 10.75 -6.54
CA LEU A 74 -22.95 10.94 -6.84
C LEU A 74 -22.18 11.60 -5.67
N LYS A 75 -22.87 12.39 -4.82
CA LYS A 75 -22.28 13.00 -3.63
C LYS A 75 -21.87 11.94 -2.60
N THR A 76 -22.73 10.95 -2.37
CA THR A 76 -22.46 9.84 -1.45
C THR A 76 -21.32 8.98 -1.99
N VAL A 77 -21.29 8.72 -3.30
CA VAL A 77 -20.18 7.99 -3.96
C VAL A 77 -18.83 8.70 -3.77
N ILE A 78 -18.78 10.03 -3.91
CA ILE A 78 -17.53 10.79 -3.68
C ILE A 78 -17.13 10.77 -2.21
N ALA A 79 -18.08 10.96 -1.30
CA ALA A 79 -17.80 10.91 0.13
C ALA A 79 -17.21 9.55 0.53
N GLU A 80 -17.77 8.45 0.02
CA GLU A 80 -17.23 7.10 0.22
C GLU A 80 -15.83 6.93 -0.39
N PHE A 81 -15.60 7.44 -1.59
CA PHE A 81 -14.27 7.41 -2.21
C PHE A 81 -13.25 8.16 -1.36
N LEU A 82 -13.62 9.31 -0.80
CA LEU A 82 -12.77 10.05 0.13
C LEU A 82 -12.48 9.25 1.39
N VAL A 83 -13.47 8.55 1.97
CA VAL A 83 -13.22 7.62 3.10
C VAL A 83 -12.14 6.60 2.73
N ALA A 84 -12.29 5.95 1.57
CA ALA A 84 -11.34 4.93 1.11
C ALA A 84 -9.93 5.50 0.90
N VAL A 85 -9.79 6.72 0.35
CA VAL A 85 -8.49 7.39 0.15
C VAL A 85 -7.87 7.83 1.48
N ILE A 86 -8.65 8.42 2.38
CA ILE A 86 -8.16 8.90 3.69
C ILE A 86 -7.64 7.74 4.53
N ILE A 87 -8.26 6.56 4.46
CA ILE A 87 -7.77 5.35 5.14
C ILE A 87 -6.35 5.01 4.67
N GLY A 88 -6.11 4.95 3.35
CA GLY A 88 -4.78 4.70 2.81
C GLY A 88 -3.79 5.79 3.20
N GLY A 89 -4.21 7.05 3.06
CA GLY A 89 -3.40 8.21 3.44
C GLY A 89 -2.98 8.20 4.92
N LEU A 90 -3.85 7.75 5.82
CA LEU A 90 -3.55 7.64 7.25
C LEU A 90 -2.44 6.62 7.51
N PHE A 91 -2.48 5.44 6.87
CA PHE A 91 -1.46 4.41 7.06
C PHE A 91 -0.14 4.75 6.38
N ILE A 92 -0.16 5.36 5.19
CA ILE A 92 1.05 5.93 4.56
C ILE A 92 1.71 6.95 5.48
N LEU A 93 0.90 7.86 6.05
CA LEU A 93 1.39 8.89 6.95
C LEU A 93 1.98 8.29 8.24
N LEU A 94 1.36 7.25 8.79
CA LEU A 94 1.91 6.51 9.94
C LEU A 94 3.29 5.92 9.63
N GLU A 95 3.43 5.26 8.48
CA GLU A 95 4.71 4.65 8.09
C GLU A 95 5.81 5.70 7.90
N GLN A 96 5.46 6.85 7.32
CA GLN A 96 6.37 7.95 7.07
C GLN A 96 6.76 8.71 8.34
N VAL A 97 5.81 8.99 9.24
CA VAL A 97 6.07 9.69 10.50
C VAL A 97 6.99 8.89 11.42
N TYR A 98 6.83 7.57 11.44
CA TYR A 98 7.63 6.67 12.29
C TYR A 98 8.85 6.08 11.60
N GLN A 99 9.15 6.47 10.36
CA GLN A 99 10.29 5.97 9.57
C GLN A 99 10.40 4.44 9.61
N THR A 100 9.24 3.76 9.63
CA THR A 100 9.17 2.31 9.86
C THR A 100 9.83 1.52 8.76
N GLY A 101 9.95 2.12 7.56
CA GLY A 101 10.38 1.46 6.34
C GLY A 101 9.66 0.13 6.11
N ALA A 102 8.40 0.07 6.56
CA ALA A 102 7.63 -1.15 6.62
C ALA A 102 7.44 -1.76 5.23
N ASP A 103 7.19 -3.06 5.22
CA ASP A 103 6.94 -3.84 4.01
C ASP A 103 5.74 -3.26 3.24
N ILE A 104 6.01 -2.68 2.06
CA ILE A 104 5.04 -2.00 1.18
C ILE A 104 3.81 -2.89 0.90
N TRP A 105 3.99 -4.21 0.89
CA TRP A 105 2.88 -5.16 0.78
C TRP A 105 1.86 -5.00 1.90
N GLN A 106 2.31 -4.92 3.15
CA GLN A 106 1.42 -4.87 4.32
C GLN A 106 0.54 -3.63 4.29
N LEU A 107 1.09 -2.50 3.84
CA LEU A 107 0.37 -1.26 3.64
C LEU A 107 -0.80 -1.43 2.67
N PHE A 108 -0.52 -1.91 1.45
CA PHE A 108 -1.55 -2.07 0.43
C PHE A 108 -2.54 -3.20 0.76
N ALA A 109 -2.08 -4.28 1.40
CA ALA A 109 -2.94 -5.35 1.87
C ALA A 109 -3.91 -4.87 2.94
N LEU A 110 -3.42 -4.16 3.95
CA LEU A 110 -4.25 -3.57 5.00
C LEU A 110 -5.26 -2.58 4.40
N TRP A 111 -4.81 -1.73 3.47
CA TRP A 111 -5.67 -0.79 2.78
C TRP A 111 -6.79 -1.50 1.98
N ALA A 112 -6.46 -2.52 1.20
CA ALA A 112 -7.43 -3.31 0.45
C ALA A 112 -8.43 -4.04 1.37
N ILE A 113 -7.97 -4.58 2.51
CA ILE A 113 -8.84 -5.25 3.49
C ILE A 113 -9.82 -4.25 4.13
N LEU A 114 -9.34 -3.09 4.55
CA LEU A 114 -10.17 -2.07 5.20
C LEU A 114 -11.21 -1.45 4.25
N GLN A 115 -11.02 -1.55 2.93
CA GLN A 115 -12.00 -1.14 1.94
C GLN A 115 -13.15 -2.15 1.75
N LEU A 116 -12.98 -3.44 2.09
CA LEU A 116 -14.01 -4.47 1.84
C LEU A 116 -15.37 -4.17 2.49
N PRO A 117 -15.45 -3.73 3.77
CA PRO A 117 -16.74 -3.38 4.38
C PRO A 117 -17.49 -2.28 3.59
N LEU A 118 -16.75 -1.32 3.03
CA LEU A 118 -17.32 -0.25 2.20
C LEU A 118 -17.92 -0.83 0.91
N LEU A 119 -17.18 -1.72 0.23
CA LEU A 119 -17.63 -2.37 -1.01
C LEU A 119 -18.84 -3.28 -0.81
N ILE A 120 -18.94 -3.96 0.34
CA ILE A 120 -20.07 -4.86 0.64
C ILE A 120 -21.37 -4.06 0.83
N VAL A 121 -21.27 -2.89 1.46
CA VAL A 121 -22.43 -2.13 1.92
C VAL A 121 -22.87 -1.07 0.92
N LEU A 122 -21.91 -0.40 0.28
CA LEU A 122 -22.12 0.66 -0.71
C LEU A 122 -21.28 0.40 -1.96
N PRO A 123 -21.54 -0.70 -2.69
CA PRO A 123 -20.78 -1.04 -3.88
C PRO A 123 -20.96 0.02 -4.97
N ASN A 124 -19.85 0.56 -5.47
CA ASN A 124 -19.83 1.50 -6.58
C ASN A 124 -18.57 1.29 -7.44
N VAL A 125 -18.64 1.66 -8.72
CA VAL A 125 -17.57 1.40 -9.69
C VAL A 125 -16.25 2.07 -9.27
N VAL A 126 -16.29 3.29 -8.73
CA VAL A 126 -15.08 4.06 -8.38
C VAL A 126 -14.30 3.40 -7.24
N ASN A 127 -14.99 2.98 -6.18
CA ASN A 127 -14.37 2.29 -5.04
C ASN A 127 -13.90 0.88 -5.42
N ILE A 128 -14.63 0.17 -6.30
CA ILE A 128 -14.17 -1.13 -6.80
C ILE A 128 -12.88 -0.94 -7.61
N LEU A 129 -12.77 0.11 -8.43
CA LEU A 129 -11.53 0.40 -9.16
C LEU A 129 -10.37 0.74 -8.23
N LEU A 130 -10.61 1.57 -7.21
CA LEU A 130 -9.59 1.86 -6.20
C LEU A 130 -9.13 0.58 -5.49
N TRP A 131 -10.07 -0.29 -5.13
CA TRP A 131 -9.77 -1.57 -4.50
C TRP A 131 -9.00 -2.51 -5.43
N LEU A 132 -9.34 -2.56 -6.72
CA LEU A 132 -8.58 -3.33 -7.69
C LEU A 132 -7.13 -2.84 -7.78
N VAL A 133 -6.91 -1.52 -7.74
CA VAL A 133 -5.56 -0.94 -7.73
C VAL A 133 -4.82 -1.33 -6.45
N THR A 134 -5.40 -1.09 -5.27
CA THR A 134 -4.74 -1.42 -3.98
C THR A 134 -4.49 -2.92 -3.84
N PHE A 135 -5.44 -3.77 -4.25
CA PHE A 135 -5.29 -5.23 -4.25
C PHE A 135 -4.18 -5.70 -5.21
N ASN A 136 -4.11 -5.15 -6.43
CA ASN A 136 -3.05 -5.51 -7.37
C ASN A 136 -1.67 -5.02 -6.89
N LEU A 137 -1.58 -3.80 -6.34
CA LEU A 137 -0.35 -3.30 -5.72
C LEU A 137 0.08 -4.20 -4.58
N ALA A 138 -0.86 -4.62 -3.75
CA ALA A 138 -0.58 -5.60 -2.72
C ALA A 138 0.01 -6.87 -3.37
N LEU A 139 -0.65 -7.51 -4.33
CA LEU A 139 -0.13 -8.73 -4.97
C LEU A 139 1.28 -8.55 -5.56
N ILE A 140 1.57 -7.40 -6.18
CA ILE A 140 2.91 -7.08 -6.71
C ILE A 140 3.96 -7.13 -5.61
N TYR A 141 3.69 -6.55 -4.44
CA TYR A 141 4.65 -6.54 -3.34
C TYR A 141 4.60 -7.79 -2.45
N SER A 142 3.57 -8.65 -2.59
CA SER A 142 3.29 -9.80 -1.70
C SER A 142 4.31 -10.93 -1.74
N LEU A 143 4.94 -11.11 -2.89
CA LEU A 143 5.96 -12.11 -3.12
C LEU A 143 7.27 -11.39 -3.41
N PRO A 144 7.92 -10.77 -2.41
CA PRO A 144 9.33 -10.46 -2.56
C PRO A 144 10.04 -11.74 -3.05
N ASP A 145 11.04 -11.61 -3.94
CA ASP A 145 11.92 -12.74 -4.32
C ASP A 145 11.47 -13.69 -5.44
N THR A 146 10.42 -13.39 -6.22
CA THR A 146 10.00 -14.28 -7.33
C THR A 146 10.39 -13.77 -8.72
N LYS A 147 10.65 -14.67 -9.68
CA LYS A 147 10.92 -14.26 -11.08
C LYS A 147 9.76 -13.40 -11.60
N LEU A 148 10.04 -12.41 -12.46
CA LEU A 148 9.02 -11.54 -13.08
C LEU A 148 7.79 -12.32 -13.62
N VAL A 149 8.03 -13.48 -14.23
CA VAL A 149 6.99 -14.39 -14.75
C VAL A 149 6.01 -14.87 -13.66
N ASN A 150 6.46 -15.04 -12.42
CA ASN A 150 5.61 -15.45 -11.30
C ASN A 150 4.66 -14.34 -10.86
N TYR A 151 5.13 -13.09 -10.80
CA TYR A 151 4.25 -11.95 -10.54
C TYR A 151 3.17 -11.83 -11.63
N LEU A 152 3.57 -11.95 -12.91
CA LEU A 152 2.61 -11.91 -14.02
C LEU A 152 1.58 -13.03 -13.92
N PHE A 153 2.02 -14.26 -13.59
CA PHE A 153 1.12 -15.37 -13.39
C PHE A 153 0.16 -15.15 -12.21
N GLN A 154 0.66 -14.68 -11.06
CA GLN A 154 -0.16 -14.40 -9.88
C GLN A 154 -1.19 -13.31 -10.17
N LEU A 155 -0.77 -12.19 -10.77
CA LEU A 155 -1.66 -11.10 -11.17
C LEU A 155 -2.70 -11.60 -12.16
N PHE A 156 -2.31 -12.37 -13.17
CA PHE A 156 -3.24 -12.90 -14.14
C PHE A 156 -4.26 -13.85 -13.49
N ALA A 157 -3.79 -14.80 -12.68
CA ALA A 157 -4.66 -15.76 -11.99
C ALA A 157 -5.65 -15.07 -11.04
N ALA A 158 -5.17 -14.11 -10.23
CA ALA A 158 -6.02 -13.38 -9.29
C ALA A 158 -7.06 -12.52 -10.01
N ASN A 159 -6.66 -11.74 -11.04
CA ASN A 159 -7.60 -10.91 -11.79
C ASN A 159 -8.55 -11.75 -12.66
N PHE A 160 -8.15 -12.94 -13.10
CA PHE A 160 -9.03 -13.89 -13.78
C PHE A 160 -10.11 -14.42 -12.83
N ILE A 161 -9.73 -14.83 -11.62
CA ILE A 161 -10.70 -15.24 -10.58
C ILE A 161 -11.65 -14.08 -10.26
N LEU A 162 -11.14 -12.86 -10.13
CA LEU A 162 -11.97 -11.67 -9.93
C LEU A 162 -12.93 -11.43 -11.09
N LEU A 163 -12.49 -11.59 -12.34
CA LEU A 163 -13.36 -11.47 -13.51
C LEU A 163 -14.50 -12.51 -13.46
N LEU A 164 -14.19 -13.77 -13.17
CA LEU A 164 -15.20 -14.82 -13.00
C LEU A 164 -16.16 -14.50 -11.85
N MET A 165 -15.63 -14.01 -10.74
CA MET A 165 -16.40 -13.63 -9.56
C MET A 165 -17.35 -12.47 -9.86
N VAL A 166 -16.88 -11.43 -10.57
CA VAL A 166 -17.69 -10.27 -11.02
C VAL A 166 -18.81 -10.71 -11.96
N GLU A 167 -18.52 -11.63 -12.88
CA GLU A 167 -19.49 -12.19 -13.82
C GLU A 167 -20.54 -13.08 -13.12
N PHE A 168 -20.13 -13.84 -12.10
CA PHE A 168 -21.01 -14.74 -11.35
C PHE A 168 -21.86 -14.01 -10.29
N LEU A 169 -21.31 -13.02 -9.59
CA LEU A 169 -21.99 -12.27 -8.52
C LEU A 169 -23.01 -11.25 -9.02
N LEU A 170 -23.31 -11.23 -10.32
CA LEU A 170 -24.30 -10.33 -10.91
C LEU A 170 -24.08 -8.86 -10.50
N LEU A 171 -22.83 -8.38 -10.55
CA LEU A 171 -22.53 -6.94 -10.37
C LEU A 171 -23.19 -6.05 -11.43
N ARG A 172 -23.95 -6.60 -12.38
CA ARG A 172 -24.82 -5.89 -13.33
C ARG A 172 -25.73 -4.83 -12.70
N ARG A 173 -26.11 -4.98 -11.43
CA ARG A 173 -26.90 -3.95 -10.72
C ARG A 173 -26.08 -2.70 -10.39
N ILE A 174 -24.81 -2.87 -10.10
CA ILE A 174 -23.88 -1.82 -9.65
C ILE A 174 -23.16 -1.19 -10.86
N ASP A 175 -22.80 -2.01 -11.84
CA ASP A 175 -22.07 -1.61 -13.03
C ASP A 175 -22.89 -1.89 -14.30
N PRO A 176 -23.87 -1.02 -14.63
CA PRO A 176 -24.73 -1.20 -15.79
C PRO A 176 -23.96 -1.10 -17.11
N TYR A 177 -22.83 -0.40 -17.11
CA TYR A 177 -21.98 -0.21 -18.29
C TYR A 177 -20.89 -1.27 -18.42
N ARG A 178 -20.81 -2.21 -17.47
CA ARG A 178 -19.82 -3.28 -17.42
C ARG A 178 -18.39 -2.73 -17.52
N VAL A 179 -18.13 -1.58 -16.90
CA VAL A 179 -16.81 -0.94 -16.83
C VAL A 179 -15.79 -1.88 -16.17
N ILE A 180 -16.15 -2.51 -15.05
CA ILE A 180 -15.26 -3.38 -14.26
C ILE A 180 -14.80 -4.61 -15.07
N PRO A 181 -15.69 -5.46 -15.62
CA PRO A 181 -15.26 -6.63 -16.39
C PRO A 181 -14.52 -6.23 -17.67
N ARG A 182 -14.85 -5.09 -18.31
CA ARG A 182 -14.11 -4.58 -19.47
C ARG A 182 -12.69 -4.16 -19.12
N LEU A 183 -12.51 -3.44 -18.02
CA LEU A 183 -11.19 -3.03 -17.55
C LEU A 183 -10.36 -4.22 -17.05
N LEU A 184 -10.98 -5.21 -16.38
CA LEU A 184 -10.32 -6.45 -15.99
C LEU A 184 -9.88 -7.26 -17.23
N LEU A 185 -10.75 -7.38 -18.24
CA LEU A 185 -10.40 -8.04 -19.51
C LEU A 185 -9.23 -7.32 -20.21
N LEU A 186 -9.28 -5.99 -20.28
CA LEU A 186 -8.21 -5.17 -20.85
C LEU A 186 -6.91 -5.35 -20.07
N TRP A 187 -6.97 -5.35 -18.73
CA TRP A 187 -5.81 -5.57 -17.87
C TRP A 187 -5.20 -6.96 -18.08
N LEU A 188 -6.03 -8.02 -18.14
CA LEU A 188 -5.58 -9.38 -18.45
C LEU A 188 -4.94 -9.47 -19.85
N ALA A 189 -5.50 -8.77 -20.85
CA ALA A 189 -4.92 -8.71 -22.18
C ALA A 189 -3.55 -8.00 -22.17
N VAL A 190 -3.41 -6.89 -21.45
CA VAL A 190 -2.13 -6.19 -21.26
C VAL A 190 -1.11 -7.10 -20.59
N LEU A 191 -1.47 -7.81 -19.52
CA LEU A 191 -0.60 -8.77 -18.85
C LEU A 191 -0.16 -9.91 -19.78
N ALA A 192 -1.08 -10.44 -20.60
CA ALA A 192 -0.77 -11.50 -21.56
C ALA A 192 0.19 -11.03 -22.68
N VAL A 193 -0.04 -9.83 -23.23
CA VAL A 193 0.84 -9.23 -24.25
C VAL A 193 2.21 -8.89 -23.66
N PHE A 194 2.25 -8.35 -22.43
CA PHE A 194 3.50 -8.07 -21.75
C PHE A 194 4.29 -9.35 -21.44
N ALA A 195 3.61 -10.43 -21.04
CA ALA A 195 4.24 -11.74 -20.85
C ALA A 195 4.84 -12.30 -22.16
N LEU A 196 4.18 -12.10 -23.31
CA LEU A 196 4.73 -12.48 -24.63
C LEU A 196 6.02 -11.72 -24.95
N PHE A 197 6.07 -10.43 -24.63
CA PHE A 197 7.22 -9.58 -24.95
C PHE A 197 8.49 -9.99 -24.21
N LEU A 198 8.36 -10.58 -23.01
CA LEU A 198 9.50 -11.00 -22.19
C LEU A 198 10.27 -12.22 -22.73
N GLY A 199 9.82 -12.85 -23.82
CA GLY A 199 10.60 -13.80 -24.63
C GLY A 199 10.93 -15.17 -23.99
N ASP A 200 10.78 -15.32 -22.67
CA ASP A 200 10.95 -16.59 -21.95
C ASP A 200 9.66 -17.43 -22.08
N LEU A 201 9.46 -18.04 -23.25
CA LEU A 201 8.33 -18.92 -23.60
C LEU A 201 8.34 -20.22 -22.76
N ASN A 202 8.18 -20.08 -21.46
CA ASN A 202 7.99 -21.18 -20.53
C ASN A 202 6.53 -21.68 -20.61
N SER A 203 6.29 -22.92 -20.18
CA SER A 203 4.96 -23.56 -20.15
C SER A 203 3.89 -22.73 -19.43
N ARG A 204 4.31 -21.88 -18.48
CA ARG A 204 3.42 -20.93 -17.78
C ARG A 204 2.89 -19.84 -18.71
N ILE A 205 3.71 -19.26 -19.60
CA ILE A 205 3.28 -18.21 -20.53
C ILE A 205 2.34 -18.79 -21.60
N ILE A 206 2.64 -20.00 -22.09
CA ILE A 206 1.76 -20.72 -23.03
C ILE A 206 0.40 -20.99 -22.39
N THR A 207 0.37 -21.43 -21.13
CA THR A 207 -0.87 -21.62 -20.36
C THR A 207 -1.66 -20.32 -20.23
N LEU A 208 -0.99 -19.20 -19.92
CA LEU A 208 -1.63 -17.87 -19.81
C LEU A 208 -2.27 -17.43 -21.14
N LEU A 209 -1.62 -17.70 -22.28
CA LEU A 209 -2.15 -17.38 -23.61
C LEU A 209 -3.36 -18.22 -23.99
N LEU A 210 -3.33 -19.52 -23.69
CA LEU A 210 -4.47 -20.40 -23.92
C LEU A 210 -5.67 -19.99 -23.07
N ILE A 211 -5.44 -19.64 -21.79
CA ILE A 211 -6.49 -19.11 -20.91
C ILE A 211 -7.02 -17.77 -21.45
N GLY A 212 -6.14 -16.89 -21.93
CA GLY A 212 -6.49 -15.61 -22.58
C GLY A 212 -7.41 -15.79 -23.80
N MET A 213 -7.14 -16.81 -24.63
CA MET A 213 -7.97 -17.12 -25.80
C MET A 213 -9.34 -17.68 -25.40
N VAL A 214 -9.39 -18.59 -24.41
CA VAL A 214 -10.65 -19.08 -23.81
C VAL A 214 -11.46 -17.94 -23.20
N LEU A 215 -10.79 -16.98 -22.56
CA LEU A 215 -11.38 -15.80 -21.97
C LEU A 215 -12.05 -14.87 -22.97
N LEU A 216 -11.44 -14.64 -24.13
CA LEU A 216 -12.05 -13.85 -25.20
C LEU A 216 -13.32 -14.51 -25.72
N VAL A 217 -13.31 -15.84 -25.86
CA VAL A 217 -14.50 -16.62 -26.24
C VAL A 217 -15.57 -16.57 -25.16
N LEU A 218 -15.20 -16.68 -23.88
CA LEU A 218 -16.11 -16.60 -22.74
C LEU A 218 -16.71 -15.20 -22.61
N ALA A 219 -15.91 -14.15 -22.76
CA ALA A 219 -16.36 -12.76 -22.77
C ALA A 219 -17.33 -12.49 -23.91
N PHE A 220 -17.03 -12.98 -25.12
CA PHE A 220 -17.93 -12.91 -26.27
C PHE A 220 -19.25 -13.68 -26.03
N TRP A 221 -19.18 -14.86 -25.41
CA TRP A 221 -20.35 -15.65 -25.05
C TRP A 221 -21.21 -14.98 -23.97
N LEU A 222 -20.60 -14.41 -22.94
CA LEU A 222 -21.27 -13.65 -21.87
C LEU A 222 -21.88 -12.34 -22.38
N TYR A 223 -21.24 -11.69 -23.35
CA TYR A 223 -21.81 -10.56 -24.08
C TYR A 223 -23.07 -10.99 -24.86
N LYS A 224 -23.08 -12.17 -25.46
CA LYS A 224 -24.26 -12.69 -26.17
C LYS A 224 -25.40 -13.11 -25.22
N ARG A 225 -25.08 -13.65 -24.03
CA ARG A 225 -26.03 -14.05 -22.98
C ARG A 225 -26.71 -12.86 -22.26
N GLU A 226 -26.27 -11.64 -22.56
CA GLU A 226 -26.77 -10.36 -22.04
C GLU A 226 -28.27 -10.13 -22.29
N LYS A 227 -28.80 -10.60 -23.43
CA LYS A 227 -30.21 -10.38 -23.81
C LYS A 227 -31.25 -11.18 -23.01
N GLN A 228 -30.87 -12.23 -22.28
CA GLN A 228 -31.84 -13.17 -21.67
C GLN A 228 -32.00 -13.06 -20.14
N ILE A 229 -31.04 -12.49 -19.41
CA ILE A 229 -31.00 -12.50 -17.93
C ILE A 229 -31.67 -11.24 -17.30
N GLU A 230 -32.00 -10.25 -18.13
CA GLU A 230 -32.54 -8.94 -17.73
C GLU A 230 -33.88 -9.03 -16.94
N GLN A 231 -34.62 -10.13 -17.07
CA GLN A 231 -35.87 -10.37 -16.36
C GLN A 231 -35.70 -10.93 -14.93
N ALA A 232 -34.61 -11.65 -14.63
CA ALA A 232 -34.42 -12.31 -13.34
C ALA A 232 -33.88 -11.37 -12.23
N VAL A 233 -33.18 -10.29 -12.59
CA VAL A 233 -32.51 -9.37 -11.66
C VAL A 233 -33.49 -8.42 -10.94
N ARG A 234 -34.73 -8.27 -11.45
CA ARG A 234 -35.75 -7.39 -10.85
C ARG A 234 -36.26 -7.86 -9.48
N LEU A 235 -36.04 -9.12 -9.10
CA LEU A 235 -36.59 -9.72 -7.88
C LEU A 235 -35.61 -9.78 -6.69
N ALA A 236 -34.39 -9.25 -6.80
CA ALA A 236 -33.41 -9.34 -5.70
C ALA A 236 -33.81 -8.48 -4.47
N PRO A 237 -33.80 -9.05 -3.25
CA PRO A 237 -34.37 -8.42 -2.06
C PRO A 237 -33.62 -7.16 -1.59
N LYS A 238 -34.37 -6.24 -0.98
CA LYS A 238 -33.92 -4.94 -0.42
C LYS A 238 -33.15 -5.09 0.92
N LEU A 239 -32.16 -5.97 0.98
CA LEU A 239 -31.42 -6.26 2.21
C LEU A 239 -30.09 -5.48 2.29
N ALA A 240 -30.15 -4.16 2.42
CA ALA A 240 -28.93 -3.37 2.67
C ALA A 240 -29.16 -2.11 3.52
N LYS A 241 -30.39 -1.57 3.59
CA LYS A 241 -30.54 -0.16 3.98
C LYS A 241 -30.28 0.17 5.47
N LYS A 242 -30.55 -0.75 6.41
CA LYS A 242 -30.41 -0.48 7.86
C LYS A 242 -29.01 -0.73 8.42
N ARG A 243 -28.22 -1.61 7.79
CA ARG A 243 -26.89 -2.02 8.32
C ARG A 243 -25.77 -1.07 7.92
N VAL A 244 -26.00 -0.21 6.90
CA VAL A 244 -25.00 0.74 6.40
C VAL A 244 -24.30 1.58 7.48
N PRO A 245 -25.03 2.37 8.31
CA PRO A 245 -24.37 3.20 9.31
C PRO A 245 -23.62 2.36 10.35
N ILE A 246 -24.13 1.18 10.69
CA ILE A 246 -23.48 0.30 11.66
C ILE A 246 -22.14 -0.19 11.09
N THR A 247 -22.12 -0.68 9.85
CA THR A 247 -20.88 -1.15 9.21
C THR A 247 -19.86 -0.04 9.05
N LEU A 248 -20.28 1.17 8.63
CA LEU A 248 -19.36 2.31 8.51
C LEU A 248 -18.77 2.72 9.87
N VAL A 249 -19.58 2.71 10.94
CA VAL A 249 -19.11 3.00 12.30
C VAL A 249 -18.18 1.89 12.81
N THR A 250 -18.49 0.61 12.59
CA THR A 250 -17.60 -0.49 12.95
C THR A 250 -16.26 -0.39 12.21
N MET A 251 -16.29 -0.11 10.90
CA MET A 251 -15.09 0.10 10.08
C MET A 251 -14.25 1.28 10.59
N LEU A 252 -14.89 2.38 10.99
CA LEU A 252 -14.22 3.52 11.63
C LEU A 252 -13.50 3.09 12.91
N PHE A 253 -14.20 2.42 13.83
CA PHE A 253 -13.60 1.95 15.08
C PHE A 253 -12.44 0.96 14.85
N CYS A 254 -12.58 0.04 13.89
CA CYS A 254 -11.49 -0.86 13.51
C CYS A 254 -10.28 -0.08 12.97
N THR A 255 -10.51 0.87 12.06
CA THR A 255 -9.44 1.67 11.46
C THR A 255 -8.71 2.51 12.50
N LEU A 256 -9.45 3.21 13.36
CA LEU A 256 -8.87 4.00 14.45
C LEU A 256 -8.17 3.12 15.48
N GLY A 257 -8.74 1.95 15.80
CA GLY A 257 -8.12 0.99 16.72
C GLY A 257 -6.77 0.51 16.20
N ILE A 258 -6.68 0.12 14.92
CA ILE A 258 -5.42 -0.30 14.29
C ILE A 258 -4.43 0.86 14.25
N ALA A 259 -4.86 2.05 13.81
CA ALA A 259 -3.98 3.23 13.74
C ALA A 259 -3.41 3.60 15.11
N ASN A 260 -4.24 3.69 16.15
CA ASN A 260 -3.79 4.04 17.50
C ASN A 260 -2.96 2.93 18.14
N PHE A 261 -3.25 1.65 17.86
CA PHE A 261 -2.38 0.55 18.27
C PHE A 261 -0.98 0.67 17.66
N MET A 262 -0.89 1.00 16.36
CA MET A 262 0.40 1.23 15.69
C MET A 262 1.15 2.43 16.27
N ILE A 263 0.44 3.53 16.59
CA ILE A 263 1.01 4.70 17.28
C ILE A 263 1.62 4.27 18.62
N ILE A 264 0.83 3.64 19.49
CA ILE A 264 1.29 3.22 20.82
C ILE A 264 2.48 2.27 20.72
N GLN A 265 2.42 1.28 19.82
CA GLN A 265 3.52 0.35 19.60
C GLN A 265 4.80 1.07 19.14
N ASN A 266 4.68 2.02 18.22
CA ASN A 266 5.83 2.74 17.69
C ASN A 266 6.42 3.72 18.72
N GLU A 267 5.60 4.43 19.49
CA GLU A 267 6.06 5.28 20.60
C GLU A 267 6.78 4.46 21.66
N ASP A 268 6.23 3.31 22.05
CA ASP A 268 6.88 2.41 23.02
C ASP A 268 8.24 1.89 22.53
N ILE A 269 8.41 1.70 21.22
CA ILE A 269 9.72 1.35 20.64
C ILE A 269 10.67 2.54 20.69
N LEU A 270 10.21 3.75 20.36
CA LEU A 270 11.06 4.94 20.37
C LEU A 270 11.52 5.33 21.78
N GLU A 271 10.65 5.17 22.78
CA GLU A 271 10.94 5.53 24.18
C GLU A 271 11.71 4.44 24.92
N ASN A 272 11.26 3.18 24.82
CA ASN A 272 11.76 2.07 25.64
C ASN A 272 12.60 1.05 24.84
N GLY A 273 12.86 1.31 23.56
CA GLY A 273 13.69 0.44 22.71
C GLY A 273 15.18 0.65 22.95
N THR A 274 15.94 -0.43 22.79
CA THR A 274 17.41 -0.40 22.85
C THR A 274 17.95 0.41 21.68
N SER A 275 18.85 1.35 21.98
CA SER A 275 19.48 2.19 20.95
C SER A 275 20.52 1.37 20.16
N ILE A 276 20.49 1.52 18.85
CA ILE A 276 21.42 0.88 17.91
C ILE A 276 21.94 1.99 17.00
N ILE A 277 23.19 2.39 17.20
CA ILE A 277 23.82 3.43 16.39
C ILE A 277 24.60 2.77 15.26
N LEU A 278 24.23 3.08 14.02
CA LEU A 278 24.88 2.59 12.82
C LEU A 278 25.62 3.72 12.11
N LYS A 279 26.84 3.44 11.65
CA LYS A 279 27.64 4.38 10.87
C LYS A 279 27.14 4.46 9.43
N LEU A 280 26.96 5.68 8.95
CA LEU A 280 26.59 5.98 7.58
C LEU A 280 27.84 6.07 6.70
N GLU A 281 27.70 5.62 5.46
CA GLU A 281 28.72 5.78 4.43
C GLU A 281 28.75 7.25 3.98
N SER A 282 29.95 7.82 3.83
CA SER A 282 30.09 9.20 3.37
C SER A 282 29.77 9.28 1.88
N LYS A 283 28.50 9.49 1.54
CA LYS A 283 28.07 9.61 0.14
C LYS A 283 28.61 10.91 -0.47
N ASP A 284 29.21 10.78 -1.65
CA ASP A 284 29.71 11.90 -2.46
C ASP A 284 28.55 12.91 -2.72
N PRO A 285 28.78 14.24 -2.60
CA PRO A 285 27.71 15.25 -2.71
C PRO A 285 26.93 15.21 -4.04
N ASN A 286 27.49 14.55 -5.06
CA ASN A 286 26.99 14.49 -6.43
C ASN A 286 26.42 13.12 -6.84
N SER A 287 26.50 12.07 -6.01
CA SER A 287 26.16 10.69 -6.42
C SER A 287 24.85 10.14 -5.86
N GLY A 288 24.20 10.84 -4.93
CA GLY A 288 22.85 10.52 -4.47
C GLY A 288 21.79 11.27 -5.28
N ALA A 289 20.82 10.55 -5.85
CA ALA A 289 19.59 11.15 -6.35
C ALA A 289 18.80 11.75 -5.17
N MET A 290 19.22 12.92 -4.72
CA MET A 290 18.55 13.66 -3.65
C MET A 290 17.25 14.21 -4.21
N GLN A 291 16.12 13.62 -3.80
CA GLN A 291 14.82 14.23 -3.99
C GLN A 291 14.51 15.16 -2.81
N ARG A 292 13.70 16.20 -3.06
CA ARG A 292 13.54 17.36 -2.16
C ARG A 292 13.27 17.03 -0.68
N ASN A 293 12.68 15.86 -0.36
CA ASN A 293 12.02 15.58 0.93
C ASN A 293 12.51 14.31 1.66
N TYR A 294 13.60 13.67 1.19
CA TYR A 294 14.20 12.53 1.89
C TYR A 294 15.70 12.40 1.60
N LEU A 295 16.41 11.68 2.48
CA LEU A 295 17.81 11.29 2.33
C LEU A 295 17.90 9.76 2.24
N ASP A 296 18.48 9.26 1.16
CA ASP A 296 18.85 7.85 1.03
C ASP A 296 20.09 7.57 1.91
N LEU A 297 19.95 6.62 2.82
CA LEU A 297 20.96 6.23 3.79
C LEU A 297 21.68 4.95 3.33
N ASN A 298 23.00 5.06 3.18
CA ASN A 298 23.90 3.93 3.00
C ASN A 298 24.63 3.66 4.32
N TYR A 299 24.83 2.39 4.66
CA TYR A 299 25.41 1.99 5.94
C TYR A 299 26.66 1.18 5.72
N VAL A 300 27.73 1.54 6.44
CA VAL A 300 29.01 0.81 6.42
C VAL A 300 28.82 -0.65 6.85
N LEU A 301 27.83 -0.91 7.71
CA LEU A 301 27.44 -2.25 8.14
C LEU A 301 27.06 -3.16 6.95
N LEU A 302 26.44 -2.62 5.90
CA LEU A 302 26.02 -3.41 4.74
C LEU A 302 27.22 -3.88 3.91
N ASP A 303 28.30 -3.10 3.88
CA ASP A 303 29.54 -3.50 3.21
C ASP A 303 30.21 -4.68 3.94
N GLN A 304 30.27 -4.63 5.28
CA GLN A 304 30.76 -5.74 6.12
C GLN A 304 29.93 -7.01 5.91
N VAL A 305 28.61 -6.86 5.79
CA VAL A 305 27.71 -7.97 5.50
C VAL A 305 27.98 -8.55 4.13
N ASN A 306 28.20 -7.70 3.12
CA ASN A 306 28.49 -8.12 1.75
C ASN A 306 29.83 -8.88 1.65
N GLU A 307 30.84 -8.50 2.44
CA GLU A 307 32.13 -9.21 2.51
C GLU A 307 32.02 -10.59 3.18
N GLN A 308 31.20 -10.72 4.22
CA GLN A 308 31.02 -11.97 4.97
C GLN A 308 29.97 -12.91 4.38
N LEU A 309 29.08 -12.41 3.51
CA LEU A 309 28.19 -13.23 2.71
C LEU A 309 29.03 -14.03 1.71
N PRO A 310 29.22 -15.34 1.91
CA PRO A 310 29.91 -16.13 0.91
C PRO A 310 29.06 -16.15 -0.36
N ASN A 311 29.68 -16.31 -1.53
CA ASN A 311 29.04 -16.53 -2.85
C ASN A 311 28.06 -17.74 -2.91
N SER A 312 27.66 -18.30 -1.77
CA SER A 312 26.88 -19.50 -1.59
C SER A 312 25.41 -19.19 -1.28
N GLY A 313 24.57 -19.24 -2.31
CA GLY A 313 23.14 -19.62 -2.22
C GLY A 313 22.22 -18.82 -1.28
N LEU A 314 22.61 -17.60 -0.91
CA LEU A 314 21.85 -16.68 -0.05
C LEU A 314 21.20 -15.52 -0.80
N ALA A 315 21.39 -15.44 -2.12
CA ALA A 315 20.64 -14.52 -2.98
C ALA A 315 19.15 -14.67 -2.72
N LYS A 316 18.41 -13.55 -2.59
CA LYS A 316 16.97 -13.53 -2.31
C LYS A 316 16.56 -14.17 -0.99
N SER A 317 17.05 -13.63 0.12
CA SER A 317 16.63 -14.10 1.44
C SER A 317 16.59 -12.97 2.47
N ARG A 318 15.65 -13.11 3.42
CA ARG A 318 15.69 -12.35 4.67
C ARG A 318 16.68 -13.05 5.59
N VAL A 319 17.70 -12.32 6.03
CA VAL A 319 18.68 -12.82 7.00
C VAL A 319 18.73 -11.89 8.20
N TYR A 320 19.20 -12.40 9.32
CA TYR A 320 19.25 -11.71 10.60
C TYR A 320 20.70 -11.47 10.98
N ILE A 321 21.06 -10.21 11.18
CA ILE A 321 22.41 -9.85 11.60
C ILE A 321 22.43 -9.58 13.10
N LEU A 322 23.33 -10.26 13.79
CA LEU A 322 23.67 -9.98 15.18
C LEU A 322 24.75 -8.90 15.20
N LEU A 323 24.65 -8.02 16.18
CA LEU A 323 25.51 -6.86 16.30
C LEU A 323 26.47 -7.02 17.48
N LYS A 324 27.63 -6.39 17.39
CA LYS A 324 28.54 -6.22 18.50
C LYS A 324 28.81 -4.72 18.68
N GLU A 325 28.75 -4.28 19.92
CA GLU A 325 29.04 -2.90 20.26
C GLU A 325 30.56 -2.68 20.32
N ASP A 326 31.03 -1.62 19.66
CA ASP A 326 32.40 -1.11 19.73
C ASP A 326 32.34 0.42 19.89
N ASN A 327 32.73 0.92 21.06
CA ASN A 327 32.68 2.36 21.42
C ASN A 327 31.31 3.03 21.17
N GLY A 328 30.21 2.34 21.48
CA GLY A 328 28.84 2.87 21.30
C GLY A 328 28.31 2.78 19.86
N ILE A 329 29.11 2.26 18.91
CA ILE A 329 28.71 2.03 17.52
C ILE A 329 28.56 0.53 17.30
N MET A 330 27.48 0.13 16.63
CA MET A 330 27.19 -1.27 16.37
C MET A 330 27.80 -1.73 15.05
N ASN A 331 28.60 -2.79 15.12
CA ASN A 331 29.25 -3.45 13.97
C ASN A 331 28.71 -4.87 13.79
N LEU A 332 28.98 -5.47 12.63
CA LEU A 332 28.58 -6.84 12.33
C LEU A 332 29.29 -7.83 13.26
N CYS A 333 28.51 -8.70 13.91
CA CYS A 333 29.02 -9.81 14.71
C CYS A 333 28.88 -11.15 13.97
N ARG A 334 27.65 -11.47 13.53
CA ARG A 334 27.30 -12.76 12.91
C ARG A 334 26.06 -12.61 12.04
N ILE A 335 25.94 -13.45 11.01
CA ILE A 335 24.78 -13.52 10.13
C ILE A 335 24.09 -14.87 10.32
N GLU A 336 22.77 -14.87 10.50
CA GLU A 336 21.95 -16.07 10.65
C GLU A 336 20.75 -16.04 9.69
N LYS A 337 20.30 -17.22 9.23
CA LYS A 337 19.13 -17.33 8.33
C LYS A 337 17.81 -17.33 9.08
N GLN A 338 17.82 -17.69 10.35
CA GLN A 338 16.64 -17.75 11.22
C GLN A 338 16.76 -16.68 12.31
N PRO A 339 15.63 -16.27 12.93
CA PRO A 339 15.67 -15.37 14.07
C PRO A 339 16.58 -15.95 15.16
N PRO A 340 17.58 -15.18 15.64
CA PRO A 340 18.60 -15.73 16.53
C PRO A 340 18.01 -16.07 17.89
N THR A 341 18.36 -17.27 18.38
CA THR A 341 18.04 -17.75 19.73
C THR A 341 19.27 -17.77 20.65
N ASP A 342 20.46 -17.74 20.07
CA ASP A 342 21.73 -17.67 20.77
C ASP A 342 22.44 -16.35 20.42
N PHE A 343 22.83 -15.60 21.45
CA PHE A 343 23.54 -14.32 21.31
C PHE A 343 25.00 -14.42 21.81
N SER A 344 25.52 -15.64 21.99
CA SER A 344 26.87 -15.89 22.49
C SER A 344 27.94 -15.09 21.72
N GLY A 345 28.62 -14.17 22.42
CA GLY A 345 29.69 -13.34 21.85
C GLY A 345 29.23 -12.10 21.07
N CYS A 346 27.93 -11.83 21.01
CA CYS A 346 27.32 -10.64 20.40
C CYS A 346 26.50 -9.86 21.44
N ALA A 347 25.92 -8.73 21.05
CA ALA A 347 25.01 -7.95 21.88
C ALA A 347 23.76 -8.79 22.22
N GLU A 348 23.43 -8.90 23.50
CA GLU A 348 22.32 -9.73 23.96
C GLU A 348 20.97 -9.21 23.45
N ASN A 349 20.14 -10.11 22.93
CA ASN A 349 18.77 -9.85 22.48
C ASN A 349 18.62 -8.77 21.39
N ILE A 350 19.70 -8.41 20.69
CA ILE A 350 19.68 -7.41 19.61
C ILE A 350 20.02 -8.06 18.28
N TYR A 351 19.16 -7.85 17.28
CA TYR A 351 19.43 -8.24 15.90
C TYR A 351 18.69 -7.31 14.93
N LEU A 352 19.20 -7.22 13.70
CA LEU A 352 18.52 -6.49 12.62
C LEU A 352 18.13 -7.46 11.50
N PRO A 353 16.88 -7.46 11.03
CA PRO A 353 16.53 -8.16 9.81
C PRO A 353 17.03 -7.35 8.61
N ILE A 354 17.80 -7.98 7.73
CA ILE A 354 18.19 -7.42 6.43
C ILE A 354 17.55 -8.23 5.31
N TYR A 355 17.32 -7.56 4.19
CA TYR A 355 16.75 -8.14 2.99
C TYR A 355 17.76 -8.04 1.85
N ILE A 356 17.94 -9.16 1.13
CA ILE A 356 18.85 -9.28 -0.02
C ILE A 356 18.00 -9.41 -1.27
N ASP A 357 18.13 -8.48 -2.22
CA ASP A 357 17.35 -8.52 -3.47
C ASP A 357 17.95 -9.43 -4.56
N GLU A 358 17.33 -9.46 -5.75
CA GLU A 358 17.80 -10.28 -6.89
C GLU A 358 19.17 -9.86 -7.44
N TYR A 359 19.55 -8.61 -7.19
CA TYR A 359 20.78 -7.97 -7.67
C TYR A 359 21.87 -7.92 -6.59
N TRP A 360 21.72 -8.70 -5.51
CA TRP A 360 22.61 -8.72 -4.34
C TRP A 360 22.67 -7.38 -3.59
N LYS A 361 21.65 -6.53 -3.74
CA LYS A 361 21.53 -5.31 -2.97
C LYS A 361 21.00 -5.64 -1.58
N LEU A 362 21.72 -5.17 -0.58
CA LEU A 362 21.38 -5.30 0.83
C LEU A 362 20.56 -4.09 1.28
N SER A 363 19.42 -4.35 1.92
CA SER A 363 18.57 -3.31 2.50
C SER A 363 18.24 -3.57 3.96
N LEU A 364 18.41 -2.54 4.79
CA LEU A 364 17.85 -2.49 6.15
C LEU A 364 16.36 -2.13 6.10
N PRO A 365 15.59 -2.37 7.19
CA PRO A 365 14.16 -2.07 7.23
C PRO A 365 13.86 -0.62 6.86
N SER A 366 14.69 0.34 7.26
CA SER A 366 14.59 1.73 6.80
C SER A 366 15.92 2.17 6.20
N GLN A 367 15.92 2.59 4.94
CA GLN A 367 17.07 3.19 4.24
C GLN A 367 16.78 4.62 3.75
N GLN A 368 15.64 5.18 4.14
CA GLN A 368 15.23 6.53 3.76
C GLN A 368 14.82 7.28 5.01
N TYR A 369 15.34 8.50 5.16
CA TYR A 369 14.92 9.40 6.22
C TYR A 369 14.14 10.56 5.63
N PHE A 370 12.83 10.59 5.90
CA PHE A 370 11.95 11.67 5.45
C PHE A 370 12.06 12.90 6.36
N PHE A 371 12.21 14.08 5.78
CA PHE A 371 12.26 15.35 6.50
C PHE A 371 11.52 16.47 5.75
N PRO A 372 11.13 17.56 6.44
CA PRO A 372 10.47 18.70 5.80
C PRO A 372 11.30 19.34 4.68
N GLU A 373 10.63 19.98 3.72
CA GLU A 373 11.30 20.80 2.69
C GLU A 373 12.31 21.78 3.32
N GLU A 374 13.39 22.06 2.58
CA GLU A 374 14.50 22.96 2.96
C GLU A 374 15.46 22.46 4.06
N LYS A 375 15.15 21.38 4.79
CA LYS A 375 16.09 20.77 5.77
C LYS A 375 17.12 19.83 5.16
N ALA A 376 17.10 19.68 3.84
CA ALA A 376 18.03 18.87 3.07
C ALA A 376 19.51 19.10 3.44
N GLN A 377 19.95 20.36 3.46
CA GLN A 377 21.36 20.68 3.76
C GLN A 377 21.74 20.36 5.21
N TYR A 378 20.81 20.57 6.14
CA TYR A 378 21.01 20.29 7.56
C TYR A 378 21.22 18.80 7.82
N TYR A 379 20.42 17.92 7.21
CA TYR A 379 20.56 16.46 7.39
C TYR A 379 21.72 15.84 6.60
N ARG A 380 22.35 16.56 5.65
CA ARG A 380 23.53 16.05 4.92
C ARG A 380 24.75 15.82 5.80
N GLN A 381 24.85 16.51 6.94
CA GLN A 381 25.98 16.33 7.85
C GLN A 381 25.86 15.07 8.72
N ALA A 382 24.79 14.29 8.56
CA ALA A 382 24.60 13.04 9.28
C ALA A 382 25.74 12.06 8.98
N LYS A 383 26.37 11.55 10.05
CA LYS A 383 27.39 10.49 9.99
C LYS A 383 26.92 9.19 10.62
N TYR A 384 25.91 9.25 11.47
CA TYR A 384 25.32 8.06 12.08
C TYR A 384 23.80 8.13 12.03
N ALA A 385 23.18 6.95 12.10
CA ALA A 385 21.76 6.78 12.22
C ALA A 385 21.46 6.02 13.51
N GLU A 386 20.57 6.56 14.33
CA GLU A 386 20.10 5.90 15.54
C GLU A 386 18.82 5.13 15.25
N TYR A 387 18.86 3.83 15.45
CA TYR A 387 17.71 2.96 15.47
C TYR A 387 17.28 2.62 16.89
N ARG A 388 15.98 2.32 17.03
CA ARG A 388 15.41 1.77 18.25
C ARG A 388 14.86 0.38 17.96
N PHE A 389 15.34 -0.59 18.73
CA PHE A 389 14.93 -1.99 18.61
C PHE A 389 14.10 -2.43 19.82
N LYS A 390 13.01 -3.14 19.56
CA LYS A 390 12.24 -3.83 20.60
C LYS A 390 11.48 -5.00 19.99
N LYS A 391 11.66 -6.20 20.55
CA LYS A 391 10.90 -7.42 20.17
C LYS A 391 10.88 -7.68 18.66
N GLY A 392 12.02 -7.55 17.99
CA GLY A 392 12.15 -7.82 16.54
C GLY A 392 11.67 -6.71 15.61
N LYS A 393 11.16 -5.59 16.15
CA LYS A 393 10.83 -4.39 15.36
C LYS A 393 11.91 -3.33 15.54
N VAL A 394 12.26 -2.70 14.43
CA VAL A 394 13.33 -1.70 14.31
C VAL A 394 12.74 -0.43 13.73
N LEU A 395 12.97 0.72 14.37
CA LEU A 395 12.55 2.03 13.87
C LEU A 395 13.75 2.96 13.77
N LEU A 396 13.85 3.70 12.67
CA LEU A 396 14.86 4.76 12.52
C LEU A 396 14.40 5.98 13.31
N ALA A 397 15.05 6.27 14.43
CA ALA A 397 14.62 7.30 15.36
C ALA A 397 15.11 8.69 14.95
N ARG A 398 16.39 8.82 14.59
CA ARG A 398 17.01 10.11 14.21
C ARG A 398 18.35 9.91 13.51
N LEU A 399 18.87 11.00 12.95
CA LEU A 399 20.22 11.09 12.41
C LEU A 399 21.13 11.81 13.44
N LEU A 400 22.41 11.44 13.47
CA LEU A 400 23.41 12.01 14.37
C LEU A 400 24.60 12.57 13.58
N ASP A 401 25.23 13.61 14.11
CA ASP A 401 26.45 14.22 13.59
C ASP A 401 27.73 13.46 13.97
N GLU A 402 28.90 14.02 13.66
CA GLU A 402 30.22 13.46 13.99
C GLU A 402 30.46 13.24 15.50
N HIS A 403 29.76 13.98 16.35
CA HIS A 403 29.87 13.94 17.80
C HIS A 403 28.77 13.12 18.48
N LEU A 404 28.02 12.32 17.69
CA LEU A 404 26.86 11.55 18.15
C LEU A 404 25.72 12.41 18.71
N MET A 405 25.68 13.70 18.34
CA MET A 405 24.61 14.61 18.74
C MET A 405 23.45 14.55 17.73
N PRO A 406 22.19 14.65 18.20
CA PRO A 406 21.02 14.56 17.34
C PRO A 406 20.89 15.75 16.39
N LEU A 407 20.54 15.44 15.13
CA LEU A 407 20.18 16.42 14.10
C LEU A 407 18.68 16.72 14.10
#